data_AF-A0A8E0IFY4-F1
#
_entry.id   AF-A0A8E0IFY4-F1
#
_cell.length_a   1.000
_cell.length_b   1.000
_cell.length_c   1.000
_cell.angle_alpha   90.00
_cell.angle_beta   90.00
_cell.angle_gamma   90.00
#
_symmetry.space_group_name_H-M   'P 1'
#
loop_
_entity.id
_entity.type
_entity.pdbx_description
1 polymer ?
#
loop_
_entity_poly.entity_id
_entity_poly.type
_entity_poly.pdbx_seq_one_letter_code
_entity_poly.pdbx_strand_id
1 'polypeptide(L)'
;DIEARLVKDNDEKSLAAFVQKYPSNNGRFDLAYMQKKFSTVISVSQDADLTAVRKVKLAISYIYQNQPENALTINSEIKSPQLQQLIFLALIHEGKLDQAATLAKSMNNKDADKVLEVGKTYQAAYEKAKADANNPKLSETDRKQALKDQHNWLALRKSLGGKSPYEESTNE
;
A
#
# COMPACT_ATOMS: atom_id res chain seq x y z
N ASP A 1 -25.55 15.29 8.95
CA ASP A 1 -24.22 15.80 9.32
C ASP A 1 -23.58 16.43 8.09
N ILE A 2 -23.12 17.68 8.17
CA ILE A 2 -22.60 18.46 7.03
C ILE A 2 -21.27 17.86 6.56
N GLU A 3 -20.38 17.49 7.49
CA GLU A 3 -19.08 16.89 7.20
C GLU A 3 -19.24 15.61 6.38
N ALA A 4 -20.09 14.69 6.85
CA ALA A 4 -20.36 13.43 6.16
C ALA A 4 -20.89 13.61 4.73
N ARG A 5 -21.68 14.66 4.47
CA ARG A 5 -22.15 14.99 3.11
C ARG A 5 -21.00 15.49 2.24
N LEU A 6 -20.18 16.43 2.74
CA LEU A 6 -19.04 16.97 1.99
C LEU A 6 -18.02 15.87 1.62
N VAL A 7 -17.77 14.94 2.54
CA VAL A 7 -16.92 13.76 2.30
C VAL A 7 -17.54 12.85 1.24
N LYS A 8 -18.85 12.61 1.31
CA LYS A 8 -19.57 11.77 0.33
C LYS A 8 -19.55 12.39 -1.07
N ASP A 9 -19.69 13.71 -1.15
CA ASP A 9 -19.73 14.45 -2.42
C ASP A 9 -18.32 14.73 -2.97
N ASN A 10 -17.26 14.31 -2.25
CA ASN A 10 -15.87 14.55 -2.57
C ASN A 10 -15.54 16.06 -2.76
N ASP A 11 -16.21 16.94 -2.01
CA ASP A 11 -16.02 18.39 -2.05
C ASP A 11 -14.92 18.81 -1.05
N GLU A 12 -13.66 18.64 -1.47
CA GLU A 12 -12.50 18.93 -0.63
C GLU A 12 -12.48 20.39 -0.16
N LYS A 13 -12.83 21.33 -1.05
CA LYS A 13 -12.69 22.76 -0.80
C LYS A 13 -13.67 23.22 0.27
N SER A 14 -14.92 22.77 0.18
CA SER A 14 -15.93 23.02 1.21
C SER A 14 -15.61 22.29 2.51
N LEU A 15 -15.08 21.07 2.43
CA LEU A 15 -14.64 20.33 3.63
C LEU A 15 -13.50 21.06 4.35
N ALA A 16 -12.51 21.58 3.61
CA ALA A 16 -11.41 22.35 4.19
C ALA A 16 -11.91 23.59 4.93
N ALA A 17 -12.81 24.36 4.30
CA ALA A 17 -13.43 25.53 4.93
C ALA A 17 -14.25 25.16 6.17
N PHE A 18 -14.99 24.04 6.11
CA PHE A 18 -15.76 23.53 7.24
C PHE A 18 -14.86 23.13 8.41
N VAL A 19 -13.80 22.35 8.17
CA VAL A 19 -12.83 21.90 9.19
C VAL A 19 -12.07 23.06 9.79
N GLN A 20 -11.77 24.10 9.02
CA GLN A 20 -11.15 25.32 9.55
C GLN A 20 -12.07 26.06 10.52
N LYS A 21 -13.38 26.12 10.22
CA LYS A 21 -14.36 26.81 11.06
C LYS A 21 -14.82 25.98 12.26
N TYR A 22 -14.86 24.66 12.10
CA TYR A 22 -15.31 23.70 13.11
C TYR A 22 -14.29 22.54 13.22
N PRO A 23 -13.15 22.76 13.90
CA PRO A 23 -12.10 21.75 13.97
C PRO A 23 -12.57 20.49 14.71
N SER A 24 -12.42 19.35 14.06
CA SER A 24 -12.68 18.03 14.64
C SER A 24 -11.63 17.03 14.16
N ASN A 25 -11.33 16.00 14.95
CA ASN A 25 -10.39 14.94 14.52
C ASN A 25 -10.94 14.16 13.33
N ASN A 26 -12.26 13.94 13.30
CA ASN A 26 -12.97 13.31 12.20
C ASN A 26 -12.82 14.09 10.88
N GLY A 27 -13.05 15.41 10.93
CA GLY A 27 -12.91 16.28 9.77
C GLY A 27 -11.45 16.40 9.31
N ARG A 28 -10.50 16.48 10.26
CA ARG A 28 -9.05 16.45 9.94
C ARG A 28 -8.64 15.14 9.29
N PHE A 29 -9.16 14.01 9.77
CA PHE A 29 -8.91 12.68 9.19
C PHE A 29 -9.45 12.60 7.75
N ASP A 30 -10.72 12.96 7.57
CA ASP A 30 -11.37 12.84 6.26
C ASP A 30 -10.77 13.80 5.23
N LEU A 31 -10.44 15.05 5.64
CA LEU A 31 -9.75 16.01 4.81
C LEU A 31 -8.34 15.55 4.43
N ALA A 32 -7.57 15.02 5.39
CA ALA A 32 -6.24 14.49 5.11
C ALA A 32 -6.28 13.34 4.10
N TYR A 33 -7.30 12.48 4.18
CA TYR A 33 -7.48 11.39 3.22
C TYR A 33 -7.79 11.90 1.81
N MET A 34 -8.72 12.87 1.68
CA MET A 34 -9.04 13.50 0.39
C MET A 34 -7.82 14.17 -0.24
N GLN A 35 -6.99 14.80 0.59
CA GLN A 35 -5.73 15.43 0.20
C GLN A 35 -4.58 14.44 -0.04
N LYS A 36 -4.83 13.14 0.07
CA LYS A 36 -3.83 12.06 -0.04
C LYS A 36 -2.65 12.23 0.94
N LYS A 37 -2.85 12.93 2.06
CA LYS A 37 -1.87 13.10 3.14
C LYS A 37 -1.90 11.88 4.06
N PHE A 38 -1.54 10.72 3.54
CA PHE A 38 -1.72 9.43 4.22
C PHE A 38 -0.99 9.33 5.56
N SER A 39 0.21 9.92 5.69
CA SER A 39 0.92 10.00 6.98
C SER A 39 0.13 10.81 8.01
N THR A 40 -0.54 11.88 7.58
CA THR A 40 -1.44 12.67 8.43
C THR A 40 -2.65 11.84 8.83
N VAL A 41 -3.30 11.13 7.88
CA VAL A 41 -4.43 10.23 8.19
C VAL A 41 -4.08 9.25 9.31
N ILE A 42 -2.90 8.62 9.22
CA ILE A 42 -2.43 7.69 10.25
C ILE A 42 -2.25 8.41 11.59
N SER A 43 -1.59 9.58 11.60
CA SER A 43 -1.36 10.34 12.84
C SER A 43 -2.66 10.76 13.52
N VAL A 44 -3.63 11.33 12.81
CA VAL A 44 -4.90 11.77 13.42
C VAL A 44 -5.86 10.61 13.72
N SER A 45 -5.61 9.41 13.20
CA SER A 45 -6.48 8.24 13.45
C SER A 45 -6.55 7.82 14.92
N GLN A 46 -5.56 8.18 15.74
CA GLN A 46 -5.51 7.85 17.17
C GLN A 46 -6.63 8.54 17.96
N ASP A 47 -7.07 9.71 17.50
CA ASP A 47 -8.05 10.55 18.19
C ASP A 47 -9.37 10.72 17.40
N ALA A 48 -9.49 10.07 16.25
CA ALA A 48 -10.68 10.10 15.40
C ALA A 48 -11.60 8.91 15.71
N ASP A 49 -12.91 9.10 15.51
CA ASP A 49 -13.86 8.00 15.60
C ASP A 49 -13.81 7.13 14.33
N LEU A 50 -13.23 5.93 14.48
CA LEU A 50 -12.97 4.99 13.40
C LEU A 50 -14.20 4.15 13.05
N THR A 51 -15.16 4.78 12.38
CA THR A 51 -16.24 4.09 11.68
C THR A 51 -15.70 3.10 10.64
N ALA A 52 -16.51 2.15 10.17
CA ALA A 52 -16.10 1.17 9.16
C ALA A 52 -15.48 1.84 7.91
N VAL A 53 -16.06 2.96 7.45
CA VAL A 53 -15.54 3.72 6.31
C VAL A 53 -14.16 4.32 6.62
N ARG A 54 -13.96 4.89 7.81
CA ARG A 54 -12.66 5.45 8.20
C ARG A 54 -11.62 4.37 8.45
N LYS A 55 -12.00 3.18 8.92
CA LYS A 55 -11.07 2.04 9.00
C LYS A 55 -10.59 1.61 7.61
N VAL A 56 -11.47 1.58 6.60
CA VAL A 56 -11.04 1.33 5.20
C VAL A 56 -10.05 2.40 4.73
N LYS A 57 -10.36 3.68 4.93
CA LYS A 57 -9.46 4.81 4.59
C LYS A 57 -8.11 4.70 5.29
N LEU A 58 -8.11 4.33 6.57
CA LEU A 58 -6.89 4.13 7.36
C LEU A 58 -6.06 2.96 6.84
N ALA A 59 -6.68 1.82 6.52
CA ALA A 59 -5.99 0.67 5.93
C ALA A 59 -5.37 1.02 4.58
N ILE A 60 -6.10 1.73 3.72
CA ILE A 60 -5.56 2.25 2.45
C ILE A 60 -4.37 3.18 2.71
N SER A 61 -4.47 4.07 3.71
CA SER A 61 -3.37 4.98 4.07
C SER A 61 -2.12 4.22 4.52
N TYR A 62 -2.28 3.13 5.28
CA TYR A 62 -1.16 2.25 5.65
C TYR A 62 -0.52 1.58 4.43
N ILE A 63 -1.32 1.12 3.45
CA ILE A 63 -0.80 0.55 2.20
C ILE A 63 0.09 1.57 1.48
N TYR A 64 -0.38 2.82 1.31
CA TYR A 64 0.41 3.89 0.68
C TYR A 64 1.65 4.33 1.46
N GLN A 65 1.74 3.95 2.74
CA GLN A 65 2.89 4.20 3.58
C GLN A 65 3.78 2.97 3.73
N ASN A 66 3.66 1.98 2.82
CA ASN A 66 4.40 0.72 2.81
C ASN A 66 4.24 -0.08 4.12
N GLN A 67 3.06 0.01 4.75
CA GLN A 67 2.72 -0.69 6.00
C GLN A 67 1.56 -1.69 5.79
N PRO A 68 1.67 -2.66 4.87
CA PRO A 68 0.57 -3.59 4.56
C PRO A 68 0.14 -4.48 5.74
N GLU A 69 1.00 -4.71 6.73
CA GLU A 69 0.64 -5.46 7.95
C GLU A 69 -0.37 -4.71 8.83
N ASN A 70 -0.22 -3.39 8.96
CA ASN A 70 -1.19 -2.57 9.71
C ASN A 70 -2.55 -2.57 9.00
N ALA A 71 -2.54 -2.52 7.67
CA ALA A 71 -3.74 -2.69 6.86
C ALA A 71 -4.35 -4.09 7.01
N LEU A 72 -3.54 -5.14 7.11
CA LEU A 72 -3.98 -6.52 7.37
C LEU A 72 -4.67 -6.65 8.72
N THR A 73 -4.10 -6.08 9.78
CA THR A 73 -4.73 -6.04 11.11
C THR A 73 -6.11 -5.39 11.03
N ILE A 74 -6.22 -4.23 10.38
CA ILE A 74 -7.51 -3.56 10.20
C ILE A 74 -8.49 -4.44 9.40
N ASN A 75 -8.04 -5.07 8.31
CA ASN A 75 -8.92 -5.88 7.48
C ASN A 75 -9.36 -7.19 8.15
N SER A 76 -8.68 -7.65 9.20
CA SER A 76 -9.15 -8.78 10.01
C SER A 76 -10.49 -8.48 10.69
N GLU A 77 -10.76 -7.20 10.98
CA GLU A 77 -12.03 -6.73 11.54
C GLU A 77 -13.06 -6.42 10.44
N ILE A 78 -12.65 -5.69 9.39
CA ILE A 78 -13.55 -5.24 8.31
C ILE A 78 -13.99 -6.41 7.42
N LYS A 79 -13.08 -7.37 7.18
CA LYS A 79 -13.26 -8.51 6.27
C LYS A 79 -13.67 -8.08 4.85
N SER A 80 -13.11 -6.98 4.35
CA SER A 80 -13.37 -6.51 2.98
C SER A 80 -12.55 -7.32 1.97
N PRO A 81 -13.19 -8.00 0.99
CA PRO A 81 -12.48 -8.72 -0.06
C PRO A 81 -11.65 -7.79 -0.96
N GLN A 82 -12.13 -6.57 -1.21
CA GLN A 82 -11.40 -5.58 -2.01
C GLN A 82 -10.13 -5.12 -1.28
N LEU A 83 -10.24 -4.82 0.02
CA LEU A 83 -9.08 -4.44 0.81
C LEU A 83 -8.08 -5.60 0.93
N GLN A 84 -8.57 -6.83 1.02
CA GLN A 84 -7.75 -8.03 1.03
C GLN A 84 -6.89 -8.16 -0.24
N GLN A 85 -7.45 -7.87 -1.42
CA GLN A 85 -6.72 -7.84 -2.69
C GLN A 85 -5.63 -6.77 -2.71
N LEU A 86 -5.93 -5.56 -2.22
CA LEU A 86 -4.95 -4.47 -2.14
C LEU A 86 -3.80 -4.81 -1.18
N ILE A 87 -4.10 -5.37 -0.01
CA ILE A 87 -3.10 -5.81 0.97
C ILE A 87 -2.23 -6.92 0.37
N PHE A 88 -2.83 -7.88 -0.33
CA PHE A 88 -2.11 -8.96 -1.00
C PHE A 88 -1.05 -8.43 -1.96
N LEU A 89 -1.41 -7.48 -2.83
CA LEU A 89 -0.46 -6.85 -3.75
C LEU A 89 0.62 -6.07 -3.00
N ALA A 90 0.25 -5.28 -1.98
CA ALA A 90 1.21 -4.52 -1.19
C ALA A 90 2.21 -5.41 -0.43
N LEU A 91 1.77 -6.56 0.08
CA LEU A 91 2.68 -7.57 0.68
C LEU A 91 3.68 -8.10 -0.35
N ILE A 92 3.23 -8.34 -1.60
CA ILE A 92 4.12 -8.74 -2.70
C ILE A 92 5.10 -7.62 -3.04
N HIS A 93 4.67 -6.35 -3.07
CA HIS A 93 5.51 -5.19 -3.35
C HIS A 93 6.57 -4.92 -2.27
N GLU A 94 6.30 -5.31 -1.03
CA GLU A 94 7.24 -5.22 0.09
C GLU A 94 8.05 -6.50 0.32
N GLY A 95 7.76 -7.58 -0.43
CA GLY A 95 8.54 -8.82 -0.40
C GLY A 95 8.13 -9.75 0.74
N LYS A 96 6.99 -9.47 1.38
CA LYS A 96 6.41 -10.26 2.47
C LYS A 96 5.62 -11.46 1.94
N LEU A 97 6.31 -12.34 1.22
CA LEU A 97 5.69 -13.39 0.39
C LEU A 97 4.98 -14.48 1.19
N ASP A 98 5.40 -14.77 2.43
CA ASP A 98 4.74 -15.76 3.28
C ASP A 98 3.36 -15.27 3.76
N GLN A 99 3.26 -13.99 4.11
CA GLN A 99 2.00 -13.34 4.43
C GLN A 99 1.11 -13.25 3.19
N ALA A 100 1.67 -12.88 2.04
CA ALA A 100 0.94 -12.86 0.77
C ALA A 100 0.40 -14.26 0.40
N ALA A 101 1.18 -15.32 0.61
CA ALA A 101 0.76 -16.70 0.39
C ALA A 101 -0.38 -17.14 1.31
N THR A 102 -0.32 -16.73 2.58
CA THR A 102 -1.41 -16.98 3.54
C THR A 102 -2.69 -16.28 3.11
N LEU A 103 -2.57 -15.03 2.65
CA LEU A 103 -3.71 -14.24 2.18
C LEU A 103 -4.31 -14.81 0.88
N ALA A 104 -3.47 -15.20 -0.09
CA ALA A 104 -3.92 -15.83 -1.33
C ALA A 104 -4.78 -17.08 -1.08
N LYS A 105 -4.35 -17.96 -0.16
CA LYS A 105 -5.14 -19.14 0.26
C LYS A 105 -6.51 -18.76 0.79
N SER A 106 -6.58 -17.71 1.63
CA SER A 106 -7.85 -17.24 2.20
C SER A 106 -8.76 -16.57 1.19
N MET A 107 -8.22 -16.02 0.10
CA MET A 107 -8.99 -15.40 -0.98
C MET A 107 -9.62 -16.43 -1.94
N ASN A 108 -9.10 -17.66 -1.97
CA ASN A 108 -9.52 -18.72 -2.89
C ASN A 108 -9.61 -18.24 -4.36
N ASN A 109 -8.61 -17.47 -4.80
CA ASN A 109 -8.57 -16.84 -6.11
C ASN A 109 -7.34 -17.29 -6.90
N LYS A 110 -7.57 -18.00 -8.01
CA LYS A 110 -6.51 -18.53 -8.89
C LYS A 110 -5.61 -17.44 -9.49
N ASP A 111 -6.11 -16.23 -9.69
CA ASP A 111 -5.28 -15.14 -10.19
C ASP A 111 -4.35 -14.60 -9.10
N ALA A 112 -4.75 -14.66 -7.82
CA ALA A 112 -3.86 -14.34 -6.71
C ALA A 112 -2.70 -15.35 -6.65
N ASP A 113 -2.95 -16.64 -6.87
CA ASP A 113 -1.90 -17.65 -6.92
C ASP A 113 -0.89 -17.37 -8.05
N LYS A 114 -1.36 -17.01 -9.25
CA LYS A 114 -0.47 -16.63 -10.37
C LYS A 114 0.39 -15.42 -10.04
N VAL A 115 -0.23 -14.36 -9.50
CA VAL A 115 0.49 -13.12 -9.12
C VAL A 115 1.52 -13.41 -8.04
N LEU A 116 1.20 -14.27 -7.06
CA LEU A 116 2.14 -14.71 -6.04
C LEU A 116 3.33 -15.46 -6.63
N GLU A 117 3.11 -16.37 -7.57
CA GLU A 117 4.20 -17.12 -8.22
C GLU A 117 5.12 -16.21 -9.03
N VAL A 118 4.56 -15.23 -9.74
CA VAL A 118 5.38 -14.20 -10.42
C VAL A 118 6.15 -13.36 -9.40
N GLY A 119 5.50 -12.95 -8.31
CA GLY A 119 6.14 -12.21 -7.21
C GLY A 119 7.31 -12.96 -6.58
N LYS A 120 7.16 -14.27 -6.33
CA LYS A 120 8.25 -15.16 -5.87
C LYS A 120 9.39 -15.24 -6.87
N THR A 121 9.07 -15.36 -8.15
CA THR A 121 10.07 -15.40 -9.24
C THR A 121 10.91 -14.12 -9.25
N TYR A 122 10.26 -12.95 -9.20
CA TYR A 122 10.98 -11.68 -9.16
C TYR A 122 11.77 -11.49 -7.86
N GLN A 123 11.25 -11.92 -6.71
CA GLN A 123 11.98 -11.87 -5.45
C GLN A 123 13.24 -12.76 -5.48
N ALA A 124 13.15 -13.97 -6.03
CA ALA A 124 14.30 -14.87 -6.15
C ALA A 124 15.37 -14.29 -7.09
N ALA A 125 14.95 -13.70 -8.23
CA ALA A 125 15.86 -13.02 -9.15
C ALA A 125 16.52 -11.79 -8.52
N TYR A 126 15.76 -11.02 -7.74
CA TYR A 126 16.26 -9.89 -6.95
C TYR A 126 17.34 -10.32 -5.94
N GLU A 127 17.09 -11.36 -5.13
CA GLU A 127 18.05 -11.81 -4.12
C GLU A 127 19.32 -12.37 -4.76
N LYS A 128 19.20 -13.10 -5.89
CA LYS A 128 20.36 -13.56 -6.65
C LYS A 128 21.19 -12.39 -7.16
N ALA A 129 20.55 -11.41 -7.81
CA ALA A 129 21.24 -10.23 -8.35
C ALA A 129 21.92 -9.41 -7.23
N LYS A 130 21.27 -9.27 -6.07
CA LYS A 130 21.84 -8.64 -4.88
C LYS A 130 23.06 -9.40 -4.35
N ALA A 131 23.02 -10.73 -4.33
CA ALA A 131 24.17 -11.54 -3.93
C ALA A 131 25.34 -11.39 -4.92
N ASP A 132 25.06 -11.46 -6.22
CA ASP A 132 26.06 -11.31 -7.28
C ASP A 132 26.69 -9.91 -7.27
N ALA A 133 25.90 -8.85 -7.04
CA ALA A 133 26.40 -7.47 -6.92
C ALA A 133 27.45 -7.30 -5.81
N ASN A 134 27.40 -8.14 -4.76
CA ASN A 134 28.33 -8.11 -3.63
C ASN A 134 29.39 -9.23 -3.69
N ASN A 135 29.40 -10.04 -4.75
CA ASN A 135 30.27 -11.21 -4.83
C ASN A 135 31.71 -10.81 -5.24
N PRO A 136 32.72 -10.98 -4.37
CA PRO A 136 34.09 -10.59 -4.68
C PRO A 136 34.74 -11.46 -5.77
N LYS A 137 34.18 -12.64 -6.06
CA LYS A 137 34.66 -13.55 -7.10
C LYS A 137 34.25 -13.13 -8.51
N LEU A 138 33.29 -12.22 -8.64
CA LEU A 138 32.86 -11.67 -9.94
C LEU A 138 33.70 -10.46 -10.34
N SER A 139 33.73 -10.19 -11.64
CA SER A 139 34.36 -8.97 -12.16
C SER A 139 33.60 -7.72 -11.70
N GLU A 140 34.26 -6.56 -11.73
CA GLU A 140 33.59 -5.30 -11.44
C GLU A 140 32.42 -5.01 -12.41
N THR A 141 32.59 -5.37 -13.69
CA THR A 141 31.55 -5.24 -14.71
C THR A 141 30.33 -6.09 -14.37
N ASP A 142 30.54 -7.36 -14.01
CA ASP A 142 29.45 -8.28 -13.66
C ASP A 142 28.73 -7.82 -12.39
N ARG A 143 29.46 -7.36 -11.37
CA ARG A 143 28.87 -6.78 -10.15
C ARG A 143 28.00 -5.55 -10.46
N LYS A 144 28.47 -4.66 -11.34
CA LYS A 144 27.70 -3.49 -11.77
C LYS A 144 26.45 -3.87 -12.56
N GLN A 145 26.52 -4.91 -13.39
CA GLN A 145 25.34 -5.40 -14.10
C GLN A 145 24.33 -6.03 -13.14
N ALA A 146 24.81 -6.85 -12.18
CA ALA A 146 23.96 -7.45 -11.16
C ALA A 146 23.25 -6.39 -10.30
N LEU A 147 23.89 -5.26 -10.00
CA LEU A 147 23.24 -4.13 -9.32
C LEU A 147 22.09 -3.55 -10.15
N LYS A 148 22.26 -3.39 -11.46
CA LYS A 148 21.16 -2.94 -12.35
C LYS A 148 20.02 -3.95 -12.38
N ASP A 149 20.36 -5.24 -12.49
CA ASP A 149 19.37 -6.31 -12.50
C ASP A 149 18.60 -6.35 -11.18
N GLN A 150 19.28 -6.16 -10.04
CA GLN A 150 18.64 -6.03 -8.73
C GLN A 150 17.58 -4.91 -8.75
N HIS A 151 17.91 -3.73 -9.25
CA HIS A 151 16.94 -2.63 -9.37
C HIS A 151 15.77 -2.97 -10.31
N ASN A 152 16.04 -3.63 -11.44
CA ASN A 152 15.02 -4.03 -12.40
C ASN A 152 14.04 -5.04 -11.81
N TRP A 153 14.54 -6.07 -11.12
CA TRP A 153 13.68 -7.10 -10.49
C TRP A 153 12.84 -6.53 -9.35
N LEU A 154 13.41 -5.60 -8.57
CA LEU A 154 12.64 -4.87 -7.55
C LEU A 154 11.52 -4.04 -8.19
N ALA A 155 11.81 -3.32 -9.27
CA ALA A 155 10.82 -2.51 -9.98
C ALA A 155 9.70 -3.39 -10.58
N LEU A 156 10.05 -4.51 -11.20
CA LEU A 156 9.08 -5.47 -11.74
C LEU A 156 8.17 -6.03 -10.64
N ARG A 157 8.74 -6.42 -9.49
CA ARG A 157 7.95 -6.87 -8.33
C ARG A 157 6.99 -5.81 -7.82
N LYS A 158 7.44 -4.55 -7.71
CA LYS A 158 6.60 -3.41 -7.30
C LYS A 158 5.56 -3.01 -8.35
N SER A 159 5.68 -3.46 -9.60
CA SER A 159 4.70 -3.18 -10.66
C SER A 159 3.56 -4.21 -10.78
N LEU A 160 3.64 -5.32 -10.03
CA LEU A 160 2.64 -6.38 -10.09
C LEU A 160 1.26 -5.88 -9.67
N GLY A 161 0.23 -6.17 -10.48
CA GLY A 161 -1.12 -5.66 -10.26
C GLY A 161 -1.40 -4.29 -10.90
N GLY A 162 -0.41 -3.70 -11.58
CA GLY A 162 -0.49 -2.35 -12.14
C GLY A 162 -0.29 -1.27 -11.07
N LYS A 163 -0.12 -0.01 -11.50
CA LYS A 163 -0.15 1.11 -10.55
C LYS A 163 -1.60 1.32 -10.11
N SER A 164 -1.84 1.31 -8.80
CA SER A 164 -3.17 1.67 -8.27
C SER A 164 -3.50 3.14 -8.65
N PRO A 165 -4.78 3.52 -8.84
CA PRO A 165 -5.17 4.91 -9.15
C PRO A 165 -4.68 5.97 -8.15
N TYR A 166 -4.21 5.57 -6.97
CA TYR A 166 -3.60 6.48 -6.00
C TYR A 166 -2.06 6.36 -5.89
N GLU A 167 -1.42 5.48 -6.64
CA GLU A 167 0.04 5.45 -6.87
C GLU A 167 0.47 6.38 -8.02
N GLU A 168 -0.47 6.97 -8.75
CA GLU A 168 -0.17 7.94 -9.82
C GLU A 168 0.36 9.29 -9.28
N SER A 169 0.24 9.56 -7.97
CA SER A 169 0.49 10.91 -7.40
C SER A 169 1.63 11.01 -6.39
N THR A 170 2.61 10.10 -6.38
CA THR A 170 3.84 10.27 -5.56
C THR A 170 5.04 10.79 -6.35
N ASN A 171 4.84 11.18 -7.61
CA ASN A 171 5.81 11.92 -8.40
C ASN A 171 5.44 13.41 -8.45
N GLU A 172 5.56 14.11 -7.31
CA GLU A 172 5.82 15.56 -7.28
C GLU A 172 6.89 15.84 -6.23
#